data_AF-A0A7V4M561-F1
#
_entry.id   AF-A0A7V4M561-F1
#
_cell.length_a   1.000
_cell.length_b   1.000
_cell.length_c   1.000
_cell.angle_alpha   90.00
_cell.angle_beta   90.00
_cell.angle_gamma   90.00
#
_symmetry.space_group_name_H-M   'P 1'
#
loop_
_entity.id
_entity.type
_entity.pdbx_description
1 polymer ?
#
loop_
_entity_poly.entity_id
_entity_poly.type
_entity_poly.pdbx_seq_one_letter_code
_entity_poly.pdbx_strand_id
1 'polypeptide(L)'
;MRPAYAYAAAFVVSVGVAVAVVSWHAGVGGGDGPPKPPKPKIAISRETTYITEPLAEDGYIDYLAALNAIGAKGVTPQNNAAVPLYQAFGPKDVPKNRREHVARLLGIQPPPDDGKYFLDETSFVQRNWKEGHQQAAGEDWKAVEAAEAQFERARERPWSPDGFPLVAAWLKENEQALALIVAASHRERFFFPLFGSGDRPMVIEALLPMAQQARHAGRALVARAMLRLKAGEIDEAWGDVLACHRLARLIAQGPTIIEGLVGIAIEGVAAHADAAIAHHGGLSAERARRFAEDLRRLPPMPKMVDKIRTGERFMFLDAVSMMARRGAAEISRLAGGGSEASGLIAWLANSVGALAINWEEPLRMGNAWYDRFVEAFAKPTRAERNAALQQIEADVKHVARQARDFKGFLGELMTSSPRRSASRQVGRMLVALLLPAISSVAKAEDRGAVYGAFGQIALALAAYRAEHGEYPADLAQLVPKHLAAIPEDPFANAPLRYKRKGAGCLVYSVNVNGKDDDGASFSVNPDGDEGYRPDADDVAIFMPWPEKK
;
A
#
# COMPACT_ATOMS: atom_id res chain seq x y z
N MET A 1 6.10 31.40 -3.73
CA MET A 1 5.27 30.94 -2.60
C MET A 1 5.24 29.41 -2.66
N ARG A 2 5.72 28.74 -1.61
CA ARG A 2 5.87 27.27 -1.56
C ARG A 2 4.63 26.64 -0.91
N PRO A 3 4.02 25.61 -1.50
CA PRO A 3 3.16 24.70 -0.75
C PRO A 3 3.61 23.23 -0.84
N ALA A 4 3.49 22.54 0.30
CA ALA A 4 2.84 21.24 0.43
C ALA A 4 3.33 19.97 -0.32
N TYR A 5 4.64 19.77 -0.54
CA TYR A 5 5.19 18.47 -0.97
C TYR A 5 6.36 17.96 -0.11
N ALA A 6 6.18 17.93 1.22
CA ALA A 6 7.23 17.55 2.17
C ALA A 6 6.87 16.38 3.10
N TYR A 7 6.14 15.35 2.62
CA TYR A 7 5.83 14.17 3.46
C TYR A 7 6.03 12.78 2.81
N ALA A 8 6.75 12.65 1.69
CA ALA A 8 6.92 11.32 1.06
C ALA A 8 8.32 10.94 0.55
N ALA A 9 9.37 11.74 0.79
CA ALA A 9 10.70 11.43 0.27
C ALA A 9 11.83 11.82 1.23
N ALA A 10 12.05 10.99 2.26
CA ALA A 10 13.30 10.95 3.00
C ALA A 10 13.43 9.64 3.77
N PHE A 11 13.77 8.53 3.12
CA PHE A 11 14.33 7.38 3.86
C PHE A 11 15.18 6.36 3.07
N VAL A 12 15.76 6.69 1.91
CA VAL A 12 16.69 5.74 1.26
C VAL A 12 17.87 6.51 0.64
N VAL A 13 19.09 5.97 0.84
CA VAL A 13 20.42 6.45 0.40
C VAL A 13 20.97 7.60 1.29
N SER A 14 21.89 7.41 2.24
CA SER A 14 23.29 7.00 2.06
C SER A 14 23.98 6.84 3.44
N VAL A 15 24.56 5.68 3.77
CA VAL A 15 25.72 5.61 4.70
C VAL A 15 26.64 4.50 4.23
N GLY A 16 27.75 4.89 3.60
CA GLY A 16 28.90 4.04 3.31
C GLY A 16 30.09 4.47 4.18
N VAL A 17 30.66 3.49 4.87
CA VAL A 17 32.07 3.35 5.33
C VAL A 17 32.67 4.45 6.22
N ALA A 18 32.82 4.15 7.51
CA ALA A 18 34.09 4.25 8.25
C ALA A 18 33.96 3.66 9.67
N VAL A 19 34.41 2.42 9.88
CA VAL A 19 34.81 1.93 11.21
C VAL A 19 36.19 1.33 11.06
N ALA A 20 37.19 2.07 11.53
CA ALA A 20 38.56 1.61 11.69
C ALA A 20 38.85 1.43 13.20
N VAL A 21 39.24 0.20 13.53
CA VAL A 21 40.18 -0.20 14.59
C VAL A 21 39.81 0.12 16.04
N VAL A 22 39.34 -0.90 16.77
CA VAL A 22 39.97 -1.28 18.06
C VAL A 22 40.02 -2.81 18.12
N SER A 23 41.22 -3.37 18.14
CA SER A 23 41.47 -4.80 18.37
C SER A 23 42.24 -5.01 19.68
N TRP A 24 41.99 -6.17 20.29
CA TRP A 24 42.81 -6.89 21.30
C TRP A 24 42.82 -6.31 22.73
N HIS A 25 42.37 -7.01 23.77
CA HIS A 25 42.88 -8.31 24.25
C HIS A 25 41.81 -9.14 25.00
N ALA A 26 41.72 -10.44 24.74
CA ALA A 26 41.66 -11.50 25.76
C ALA A 26 41.75 -12.90 25.15
N GLY A 27 42.85 -13.60 25.44
CA GLY A 27 42.90 -15.02 25.84
C GLY A 27 42.27 -16.10 24.96
N VAL A 28 43.14 -16.84 24.27
CA VAL A 28 42.85 -18.12 23.59
C VAL A 28 42.61 -19.23 24.62
N GLY A 29 41.51 -19.98 24.47
CA GLY A 29 41.27 -21.26 25.14
C GLY A 29 40.46 -22.16 24.20
N GLY A 30 41.11 -23.20 23.67
CA GLY A 30 40.57 -24.07 22.62
C GLY A 30 39.44 -25.01 23.07
N GLY A 31 38.53 -25.27 22.13
CA GLY A 31 37.49 -26.30 22.22
C GLY A 31 36.93 -26.56 20.81
N ASP A 32 37.23 -27.74 20.28
CA ASP A 32 36.91 -28.18 18.92
C ASP A 32 35.40 -28.37 18.68
N GLY A 33 34.94 -27.81 17.56
CA GLY A 33 33.57 -27.92 17.01
C GLY A 33 33.00 -26.55 16.64
N PRO A 34 32.27 -26.38 15.52
CA PRO A 34 31.55 -25.14 15.26
C PRO A 34 30.64 -24.85 16.47
N PRO A 35 30.63 -23.63 17.01
CA PRO A 35 29.86 -23.31 18.20
C PRO A 35 28.40 -23.68 17.95
N LYS A 36 27.82 -24.54 18.81
CA LYS A 36 26.37 -24.79 18.78
C LYS A 36 25.67 -23.44 18.85
N PRO A 37 24.71 -23.15 17.96
CA PRO A 37 24.02 -21.87 17.97
C PRO A 37 23.42 -21.65 19.37
N PRO A 38 23.54 -20.44 19.93
CA PRO A 38 23.02 -20.16 21.26
C PRO A 38 21.52 -20.45 21.27
N LYS A 39 21.06 -21.19 22.29
CA LYS A 39 19.61 -21.43 22.46
C LYS A 39 18.89 -20.07 22.49
N PRO A 40 17.80 -19.90 21.72
CA PRO A 40 17.08 -18.64 21.69
C PRO A 40 16.65 -18.25 23.11
N LYS A 41 16.82 -16.98 23.46
CA LYS A 41 16.44 -16.42 24.77
C LYS A 41 14.91 -16.27 24.94
N ILE A 42 14.14 -16.90 24.06
CA ILE A 42 12.69 -16.80 23.92
C ILE A 42 12.16 -18.23 23.76
N ALA A 43 11.14 -18.61 24.53
CA ALA A 43 10.39 -19.83 24.26
C ALA A 43 9.66 -19.71 22.92
N ILE A 44 9.75 -20.72 22.05
CA ILE A 44 9.06 -20.76 20.75
C ILE A 44 7.74 -21.49 20.96
N SER A 45 6.63 -20.78 20.77
CA SER A 45 5.29 -21.28 21.05
C SER A 45 4.23 -20.39 20.38
N ARG A 46 2.98 -20.83 20.38
CA ARG A 46 1.89 -20.00 19.85
C ARG A 46 1.66 -18.73 20.69
N GLU A 47 1.93 -18.79 21.99
CA GLU A 47 1.74 -17.67 22.91
C GLU A 47 2.78 -16.57 22.71
N THR A 48 4.01 -16.94 22.32
CA THR A 48 5.14 -16.02 22.16
C THR A 48 5.39 -15.68 20.70
N THR A 49 5.71 -16.66 19.87
CA THR A 49 6.13 -16.46 18.48
C THR A 49 5.00 -16.67 17.48
N TYR A 50 3.82 -17.10 17.93
CA TYR A 50 2.62 -17.39 17.15
C TYR A 50 2.73 -18.58 16.16
N ILE A 51 3.91 -18.73 15.56
CA ILE A 51 4.35 -19.88 14.75
C ILE A 51 5.59 -20.51 15.39
N THR A 52 5.85 -21.76 15.03
CA THR A 52 7.00 -22.54 15.54
C THR A 52 8.07 -22.80 14.48
N GLU A 53 7.76 -22.58 13.21
CA GLU A 53 8.63 -22.79 12.06
C GLU A 53 8.31 -21.81 10.93
N PRO A 54 9.26 -21.53 10.02
CA PRO A 54 10.63 -22.05 9.96
C PRO A 54 11.56 -21.40 10.99
N LEU A 55 12.61 -22.14 11.39
CA LEU A 55 13.68 -21.64 12.26
C LEU A 55 14.91 -21.29 11.42
N ALA A 56 15.58 -20.19 11.74
CA ALA A 56 16.90 -19.88 11.23
C ALA A 56 17.99 -20.65 11.99
N GLU A 57 19.23 -20.57 11.50
CA GLU A 57 20.39 -21.25 12.10
C GLU A 57 20.65 -20.90 13.56
N ASP A 58 20.30 -19.68 13.99
CA ASP A 58 20.43 -19.24 15.40
C ASP A 58 19.26 -19.69 16.30
N GLY A 59 18.37 -20.52 15.78
CA GLY A 59 17.23 -21.08 16.50
C GLY A 59 16.04 -20.13 16.66
N TYR A 60 16.10 -18.88 16.20
CA TYR A 60 14.93 -17.99 16.19
C TYR A 60 14.06 -18.22 14.94
N ILE A 61 12.77 -17.90 15.03
CA ILE A 61 11.86 -17.92 13.88
C ILE A 61 12.37 -17.04 12.75
N ASP A 62 12.26 -17.54 11.52
CA ASP A 62 12.45 -16.77 10.30
C ASP A 62 11.10 -16.34 9.75
N TYR A 63 10.61 -15.20 10.23
CA TYR A 63 9.30 -14.68 9.85
C TYR A 63 9.23 -14.29 8.37
N LEU A 64 10.33 -13.84 7.78
CA LEU A 64 10.38 -13.50 6.36
C LEU A 64 10.25 -14.76 5.49
N ALA A 65 10.98 -15.83 5.83
CA ALA A 65 10.83 -17.14 5.20
C ALA A 65 9.42 -17.71 5.42
N ALA A 66 8.83 -17.52 6.61
CA ALA A 66 7.45 -17.92 6.89
C ALA A 66 6.46 -17.23 5.95
N LEU A 67 6.55 -15.90 5.80
CA LEU A 67 5.69 -15.14 4.89
C LEU A 67 5.90 -15.55 3.44
N ASN A 68 7.14 -15.81 3.03
CA ASN A 68 7.44 -16.33 1.70
C ASN A 68 6.81 -17.71 1.46
N ALA A 69 6.90 -18.63 2.42
CA ALA A 69 6.28 -19.95 2.32
C ALA A 69 4.75 -19.87 2.27
N ILE A 70 4.14 -18.98 3.07
CA ILE A 70 2.69 -18.72 3.02
C ILE A 70 2.28 -18.17 1.65
N GLY A 71 3.00 -17.17 1.14
CA GLY A 71 2.70 -16.55 -0.16
C GLY A 71 2.91 -17.50 -1.35
N ALA A 72 3.94 -18.35 -1.30
CA ALA A 72 4.26 -19.31 -2.35
C ALA A 72 3.29 -20.51 -2.41
N LYS A 73 2.49 -20.74 -1.36
CA LYS A 73 1.60 -21.90 -1.28
C LYS A 73 0.58 -21.90 -2.44
N GLY A 74 0.63 -22.95 -3.27
CA GLY A 74 -0.25 -23.11 -4.44
C GLY A 74 0.09 -22.19 -5.62
N VAL A 75 1.25 -21.53 -5.58
CA VAL A 75 1.71 -20.64 -6.65
C VAL A 75 2.66 -21.38 -7.59
N THR A 76 2.43 -21.23 -8.88
CA THR A 76 3.25 -21.75 -9.98
C THR A 76 3.66 -20.60 -10.89
N PRO A 77 4.72 -20.72 -11.69
CA PRO A 77 5.08 -19.67 -12.64
C PRO A 77 3.93 -19.28 -13.59
N GLN A 78 3.05 -20.24 -13.93
CA GLN A 78 1.95 -20.06 -14.87
C GLN A 78 0.74 -19.32 -14.26
N ASN A 79 0.48 -19.48 -12.97
CA ASN A 79 -0.63 -18.81 -12.29
C ASN A 79 -0.22 -17.54 -11.51
N ASN A 80 1.08 -17.21 -11.49
CA ASN A 80 1.62 -16.09 -10.73
C ASN A 80 1.78 -14.82 -11.60
N ALA A 81 1.04 -13.76 -11.26
CA ALA A 81 1.17 -12.44 -11.86
C ALA A 81 2.57 -11.84 -11.69
N ALA A 82 3.29 -12.19 -10.63
CA ALA A 82 4.61 -11.63 -10.36
C ALA A 82 5.64 -12.00 -11.44
N VAL A 83 5.46 -13.10 -12.17
CA VAL A 83 6.38 -13.51 -13.26
C VAL A 83 6.34 -12.51 -14.43
N PRO A 84 5.21 -12.30 -15.12
CA PRO A 84 5.14 -11.30 -16.18
C PRO A 84 5.34 -9.87 -15.67
N LEU A 85 4.96 -9.55 -14.43
CA LEU A 85 5.26 -8.23 -13.84
C LEU A 85 6.76 -8.01 -13.66
N TYR A 86 7.51 -9.02 -13.21
CA TYR A 86 8.95 -8.89 -13.05
C TYR A 86 9.67 -8.79 -14.40
N GLN A 87 9.16 -9.46 -15.43
CA GLN A 87 9.61 -9.27 -16.82
C GLN A 87 9.29 -7.87 -17.34
N ALA A 88 8.15 -7.29 -16.96
CA ALA A 88 7.76 -5.94 -17.37
C ALA A 88 8.59 -4.87 -16.66
N PHE A 89 8.77 -4.97 -15.34
CA PHE A 89 9.42 -3.94 -14.52
C PHE A 89 10.95 -4.08 -14.46
N GLY A 90 11.46 -5.27 -14.71
CA GLY A 90 12.89 -5.56 -14.70
C GLY A 90 13.50 -5.66 -13.30
N PRO A 91 14.82 -5.90 -13.25
CA PRO A 91 15.52 -6.27 -12.01
C PRO A 91 16.12 -5.08 -11.26
N LYS A 92 15.88 -3.83 -11.70
CA LYS A 92 16.54 -2.63 -11.16
C LYS A 92 16.29 -2.43 -9.66
N ASP A 93 15.07 -2.71 -9.21
CA ASP A 93 14.65 -2.55 -7.82
C ASP A 93 14.94 -3.80 -6.95
N VAL A 94 15.61 -4.80 -7.52
CA VAL A 94 16.10 -5.99 -6.81
C VAL A 94 17.64 -5.93 -6.74
N PRO A 95 18.25 -5.91 -5.54
CA PRO A 95 19.70 -5.92 -5.40
C PRO A 95 20.35 -7.06 -6.19
N LYS A 96 21.49 -6.80 -6.85
CA LYS A 96 22.15 -7.78 -7.74
C LYS A 96 22.37 -9.14 -7.08
N ASN A 97 22.84 -9.15 -5.84
CA ASN A 97 23.08 -10.35 -5.04
C ASN A 97 21.80 -11.11 -4.61
N ARG A 98 20.61 -10.55 -4.86
CA ARG A 98 19.31 -11.17 -4.54
C ARG A 98 18.56 -11.66 -5.78
N ARG A 99 18.92 -11.23 -6.99
CA ARG A 99 18.17 -11.53 -8.22
C ARG A 99 18.03 -13.02 -8.50
N GLU A 100 19.12 -13.79 -8.36
CA GLU A 100 19.06 -15.25 -8.55
C GLU A 100 18.16 -15.94 -7.52
N HIS A 101 18.19 -15.49 -6.27
CA HIS A 101 17.34 -16.04 -5.22
C HIS A 101 15.86 -15.75 -5.49
N VAL A 102 15.53 -14.51 -5.86
CA VAL A 102 14.16 -14.11 -6.24
C VAL A 102 13.69 -14.90 -7.46
N ALA A 103 14.50 -15.00 -8.51
CA ALA A 103 14.17 -15.74 -9.72
C ALA A 103 13.94 -17.24 -9.45
N ARG A 104 14.78 -17.85 -8.59
CA ARG A 104 14.61 -19.25 -8.16
C ARG A 104 13.29 -19.47 -7.44
N LEU A 105 12.91 -18.60 -6.51
CA LEU A 105 11.63 -18.69 -5.80
C LEU A 105 10.41 -18.45 -6.70
N LEU A 106 10.59 -17.71 -7.80
CA LEU A 106 9.58 -17.51 -8.83
C LEU A 106 9.56 -18.63 -9.88
N GLY A 107 10.54 -19.54 -9.88
CA GLY A 107 10.67 -20.61 -10.87
C GLY A 107 11.01 -20.11 -12.27
N ILE A 108 11.79 -19.02 -12.38
CA ILE A 108 12.18 -18.40 -13.65
C ILE A 108 13.68 -18.10 -13.69
N GLN A 109 14.17 -17.68 -14.86
CA GLN A 109 15.47 -17.01 -14.97
C GLN A 109 15.32 -15.53 -14.61
N PRO A 110 16.32 -14.90 -13.97
CA PRO A 110 16.29 -13.48 -13.69
C PRO A 110 16.19 -12.69 -15.01
N PRO A 111 15.35 -11.64 -15.09
CA PRO A 111 15.32 -10.74 -16.24
C PRO A 111 16.72 -10.11 -16.47
N PRO A 112 17.11 -9.86 -17.73
CA PRO A 112 18.42 -9.28 -18.05
C PRO A 112 18.62 -7.87 -17.47
N ASP A 113 19.85 -7.43 -17.24
CA ASP A 113 20.09 -6.10 -16.66
C ASP A 113 19.70 -4.95 -17.61
N ASP A 114 19.81 -5.17 -18.92
CA ASP A 114 19.68 -4.21 -20.01
C ASP A 114 18.40 -4.41 -20.86
N GLY A 115 17.39 -5.06 -20.28
CA GLY A 115 16.09 -5.27 -20.94
C GLY A 115 15.28 -3.98 -21.15
N LYS A 116 14.32 -4.04 -22.08
CA LYS A 116 13.32 -2.99 -22.30
C LYS A 116 12.22 -3.10 -21.25
N TYR A 117 12.38 -2.37 -20.16
CA TYR A 117 11.48 -2.40 -19.02
C TYR A 117 10.53 -1.21 -18.98
N PHE A 118 9.49 -1.37 -18.17
CA PHE A 118 8.56 -0.32 -17.85
C PHE A 118 9.30 0.90 -17.28
N LEU A 119 8.96 2.05 -17.81
CA LEU A 119 9.50 3.33 -17.42
C LEU A 119 8.37 4.15 -16.81
N ASP A 120 8.49 4.48 -15.53
CA ASP A 120 7.52 5.34 -14.85
C ASP A 120 7.57 6.79 -15.38
N GLU A 121 6.49 7.53 -15.13
CA GLU A 121 6.30 8.92 -15.58
C GLU A 121 7.49 9.82 -15.19
N THR A 122 7.92 9.75 -13.93
CA THR A 122 9.02 10.55 -13.40
C THR A 122 10.35 10.20 -14.09
N SER A 123 10.68 8.92 -14.22
CA SER A 123 11.88 8.47 -14.91
C SER A 123 11.88 8.86 -16.40
N PHE A 124 10.73 8.76 -17.08
CA PHE A 124 10.60 9.17 -18.47
C PHE A 124 10.80 10.67 -18.66
N VAL A 125 10.14 11.49 -17.85
CA VAL A 125 10.30 12.95 -17.88
C VAL A 125 11.76 13.31 -17.59
N GLN A 126 12.36 12.80 -16.52
CA GLN A 126 13.74 13.12 -16.17
C GLN A 126 14.76 12.72 -17.26
N ARG A 127 14.58 11.57 -17.91
CA ARG A 127 15.47 11.11 -18.98
C ARG A 127 15.38 12.03 -20.20
N ASN A 128 14.17 12.26 -20.72
CA ASN A 128 13.96 13.11 -21.90
C ASN A 128 14.27 14.58 -21.61
N TRP A 129 14.06 15.03 -20.37
CA TRP A 129 14.44 16.37 -19.92
C TRP A 129 15.95 16.57 -19.99
N LYS A 130 16.74 15.64 -19.42
CA LYS A 130 18.21 15.68 -19.44
C LYS A 130 18.78 15.60 -20.86
N GLU A 131 18.18 14.82 -21.74
CA GLU A 131 18.62 14.69 -23.14
C GLU A 131 18.37 15.97 -23.96
N GLY A 132 17.24 16.66 -23.73
CA GLY A 132 16.91 17.91 -24.41
C GLY A 132 17.57 19.18 -23.84
N HIS A 133 18.03 19.15 -22.58
CA HIS A 133 18.42 20.35 -21.83
C HIS A 133 19.82 20.27 -21.21
N GLN A 134 20.78 19.60 -21.87
CA GLN A 134 22.17 19.49 -21.40
C GLN A 134 22.88 20.84 -21.11
N GLN A 135 22.28 21.99 -21.44
CA GLN A 135 22.80 23.33 -21.17
C GLN A 135 21.85 24.28 -20.42
N ALA A 136 20.65 23.86 -20.00
CA ALA A 136 19.70 24.78 -19.34
C ALA A 136 19.88 24.78 -17.82
N ALA A 137 20.55 25.81 -17.30
CA ALA A 137 20.57 26.10 -15.87
C ALA A 137 19.38 27.00 -15.49
N GLY A 138 18.56 26.56 -14.52
CA GLY A 138 17.94 27.47 -13.55
C GLY A 138 16.47 27.90 -13.73
N GLU A 139 15.82 27.80 -14.89
CA GLU A 139 14.52 28.49 -15.10
C GLU A 139 13.42 27.68 -15.83
N ASP A 140 13.19 26.40 -15.51
CA ASP A 140 12.17 25.64 -16.26
C ASP A 140 11.24 24.73 -15.43
N TRP A 141 10.93 25.14 -14.20
CA TRP A 141 9.95 24.43 -13.37
C TRP A 141 8.54 24.45 -13.97
N LYS A 142 8.18 25.49 -14.74
CA LYS A 142 6.88 25.61 -15.42
C LYS A 142 6.71 24.60 -16.55
N ALA A 143 7.77 24.26 -17.28
CA ALA A 143 7.68 23.23 -18.30
C ALA A 143 7.66 21.82 -17.70
N VAL A 144 8.33 21.58 -16.57
CA VAL A 144 8.16 20.35 -15.79
C VAL A 144 6.72 20.23 -15.29
N GLU A 145 6.16 21.30 -14.73
CA GLU A 145 4.75 21.34 -14.31
C GLU A 145 3.78 21.13 -15.49
N ALA A 146 4.05 21.74 -16.65
CA ALA A 146 3.27 21.54 -17.86
C ALA A 146 3.37 20.09 -18.40
N ALA A 147 4.54 19.46 -18.26
CA ALA A 147 4.74 18.05 -18.60
C ALA A 147 3.96 17.14 -17.65
N GLU A 148 4.07 17.35 -16.34
CA GLU A 148 3.31 16.62 -15.31
C GLU A 148 1.79 16.77 -15.50
N ALA A 149 1.33 17.96 -15.88
CA ALA A 149 -0.07 18.22 -16.17
C ALA A 149 -0.62 17.40 -17.35
N GLN A 150 0.21 17.03 -18.35
CA GLN A 150 -0.24 16.13 -19.42
C GLN A 150 -0.57 14.73 -18.87
N PHE A 151 0.24 14.20 -17.95
CA PHE A 151 0.04 12.86 -17.38
C PHE A 151 -1.21 12.77 -16.50
N GLU A 152 -1.48 13.78 -15.69
CA GLU A 152 -2.72 13.85 -14.91
C GLU A 152 -3.94 13.92 -15.83
N ARG A 153 -3.95 14.85 -16.80
CA ARG A 153 -5.09 15.05 -17.71
C ARG A 153 -5.32 13.86 -18.65
N ALA A 154 -4.27 13.12 -19.00
CA ALA A 154 -4.37 11.90 -19.79
C ALA A 154 -5.15 10.78 -19.08
N ARG A 155 -5.36 10.88 -17.77
CA ARG A 155 -6.14 9.91 -16.98
C ARG A 155 -7.57 10.37 -16.69
N GLU A 156 -7.86 11.66 -16.82
CA GLU A 156 -9.16 12.26 -16.46
C GLU A 156 -10.19 12.17 -17.58
N ARG A 157 -9.75 12.18 -18.86
CA ARG A 157 -10.64 12.27 -20.02
C ARG A 157 -10.01 11.71 -21.30
N PRO A 158 -10.81 11.36 -22.33
CA PRO A 158 -10.29 10.95 -23.63
C PRO A 158 -9.38 11.99 -24.27
N TRP A 159 -8.27 11.55 -24.86
CA TRP A 159 -7.23 12.42 -25.43
C TRP A 159 -6.61 11.84 -26.71
N SER A 160 -6.04 12.69 -27.56
CA SER A 160 -5.36 12.30 -28.81
C SER A 160 -3.85 12.53 -28.72
N PRO A 161 -3.03 11.82 -29.52
CA PRO A 161 -1.58 12.01 -29.53
C PRO A 161 -1.14 13.47 -29.73
N ASP A 162 -1.85 14.24 -30.55
CA ASP A 162 -1.58 15.66 -30.77
C ASP A 162 -1.84 16.52 -29.52
N GLY A 163 -2.78 16.10 -28.67
CA GLY A 163 -3.11 16.79 -27.43
C GLY A 163 -2.08 16.57 -26.34
N PHE A 164 -1.58 15.34 -26.18
CA PHE A 164 -0.60 14.95 -25.16
C PHE A 164 0.58 14.16 -25.79
N PRO A 165 1.44 14.83 -26.58
CA PRO A 165 2.51 14.15 -27.32
C PRO A 165 3.54 13.46 -26.41
N LEU A 166 3.77 14.01 -25.21
CA LEU A 166 4.69 13.42 -24.24
C LEU A 166 4.17 12.08 -23.72
N VAL A 167 2.87 12.02 -23.41
CA VAL A 167 2.20 10.80 -22.93
C VAL A 167 2.13 9.77 -24.06
N ALA A 168 1.87 10.19 -25.29
CA ALA A 168 1.86 9.30 -26.46
C ALA A 168 3.23 8.63 -26.68
N ALA A 169 4.32 9.40 -26.62
CA ALA A 169 5.68 8.88 -26.73
C ALA A 169 6.00 7.90 -25.58
N TRP A 170 5.63 8.26 -24.35
CA TRP A 170 5.82 7.42 -23.18
C TRP A 170 5.07 6.08 -23.27
N LEU A 171 3.80 6.09 -23.69
CA LEU A 171 3.02 4.86 -23.87
C LEU A 171 3.59 3.98 -24.98
N LYS A 172 4.07 4.59 -26.07
CA LYS A 172 4.73 3.86 -27.17
C LYS A 172 5.99 3.14 -26.70
N GLU A 173 6.82 3.79 -25.90
CA GLU A 173 8.01 3.14 -25.33
C GLU A 173 7.66 2.01 -24.36
N ASN A 174 6.54 2.13 -23.66
CA ASN A 174 6.06 1.14 -22.69
C ASN A 174 5.18 0.04 -23.30
N GLU A 175 4.96 0.00 -24.62
CA GLU A 175 3.99 -0.90 -25.25
C GLU A 175 4.22 -2.38 -24.88
N GLN A 176 5.48 -2.84 -24.95
CA GLN A 176 5.85 -4.21 -24.60
C GLN A 176 5.63 -4.50 -23.10
N ALA A 177 6.01 -3.57 -22.24
CA ALA A 177 5.84 -3.71 -20.80
C ALA A 177 4.35 -3.72 -20.42
N LEU A 178 3.53 -2.87 -21.04
CA LEU A 178 2.08 -2.84 -20.83
C LEU A 178 1.40 -4.12 -21.31
N ALA A 179 1.87 -4.74 -22.40
CA ALA A 179 1.37 -6.05 -22.82
C ALA A 179 1.62 -7.14 -21.76
N LEU A 180 2.83 -7.14 -21.15
CA LEU A 180 3.15 -8.05 -20.04
C LEU A 180 2.32 -7.76 -18.79
N ILE A 181 2.09 -6.49 -18.45
CA ILE A 181 1.23 -6.09 -17.33
C ILE A 181 -0.21 -6.54 -17.54
N VAL A 182 -0.77 -6.38 -18.75
CA VAL A 182 -2.11 -6.90 -19.08
C VAL A 182 -2.13 -8.42 -18.96
N ALA A 183 -1.14 -9.12 -19.51
CA ALA A 183 -1.03 -10.58 -19.37
C ALA A 183 -0.92 -11.02 -17.90
N ALA A 184 -0.23 -10.25 -17.05
CA ALA A 184 -0.16 -10.48 -15.62
C ALA A 184 -1.53 -10.36 -14.94
N SER A 185 -2.36 -9.40 -15.38
CA SER A 185 -3.69 -9.16 -14.82
C SER A 185 -4.65 -10.35 -15.01
N HIS A 186 -4.37 -11.24 -15.97
CA HIS A 186 -5.16 -12.46 -16.20
C HIS A 186 -4.74 -13.64 -15.32
N ARG A 187 -3.71 -13.49 -14.48
CA ARG A 187 -3.28 -14.54 -13.55
C ARG A 187 -4.16 -14.53 -12.30
N GLU A 188 -4.19 -15.65 -11.59
CA GLU A 188 -5.06 -15.84 -10.42
C GLU A 188 -4.35 -15.52 -9.10
N ARG A 189 -3.03 -15.71 -9.07
CA ARG A 189 -2.21 -15.61 -7.87
C ARG A 189 -1.18 -14.50 -8.04
N PHE A 190 -0.79 -13.88 -6.94
CA PHE A 190 0.38 -13.02 -6.89
C PHE A 190 1.25 -13.41 -5.71
N PHE A 191 2.52 -13.72 -6.01
CA PHE A 191 3.57 -13.91 -5.03
C PHE A 191 4.87 -13.38 -5.61
N PHE A 192 5.38 -12.33 -4.99
CA PHE A 192 6.75 -11.87 -5.20
C PHE A 192 7.50 -12.05 -3.89
N PRO A 193 8.65 -12.76 -3.86
CA PRO A 193 9.38 -13.01 -2.62
C PRO A 193 9.70 -11.72 -1.88
N LEU A 194 9.46 -11.71 -0.58
CA LEU A 194 9.97 -10.70 0.32
C LEU A 194 11.48 -10.92 0.52
N PHE A 195 12.24 -9.84 0.41
CA PHE A 195 13.67 -9.79 0.66
C PHE A 195 14.03 -8.40 1.21
N GLY A 196 15.21 -8.28 1.80
CA GLY A 196 15.75 -7.01 2.26
C GLY A 196 17.28 -6.99 2.21
N SER A 197 17.85 -5.91 2.77
CA SER A 197 19.29 -5.69 2.84
C SER A 197 19.95 -6.58 3.90
N GLY A 198 21.14 -7.11 3.59
CA GLY A 198 21.90 -7.99 4.50
C GLY A 198 21.35 -9.41 4.59
N ASP A 199 22.06 -10.32 5.28
CA ASP A 199 21.80 -11.77 5.22
C ASP A 199 20.48 -12.20 5.88
N ARG A 200 20.05 -11.48 6.92
CA ARG A 200 18.78 -11.73 7.63
C ARG A 200 18.01 -10.43 7.87
N PRO A 201 17.31 -9.93 6.83
CA PRO A 201 16.53 -8.71 6.94
C PRO A 201 15.27 -8.97 7.77
N MET A 202 14.83 -7.94 8.48
CA MET A 202 13.54 -7.99 9.17
C MET A 202 12.38 -7.87 8.18
N VAL A 203 11.20 -8.31 8.61
CA VAL A 203 9.96 -8.09 7.85
C VAL A 203 9.70 -6.60 7.60
N ILE A 204 9.98 -5.72 8.58
CA ILE A 204 9.82 -4.26 8.41
C ILE A 204 10.81 -3.66 7.40
N GLU A 205 11.90 -4.36 7.09
CA GLU A 205 12.91 -3.96 6.11
C GLU A 205 12.69 -4.61 4.74
N ALA A 206 11.59 -5.38 4.59
CA ALA A 206 11.28 -6.02 3.34
C ALA A 206 11.01 -4.99 2.24
N LEU A 207 11.67 -5.15 1.11
CA LEU A 207 11.49 -4.31 -0.07
C LEU A 207 10.27 -4.80 -0.85
N LEU A 208 9.40 -3.86 -1.25
CA LEU A 208 8.14 -4.13 -1.95
C LEU A 208 8.11 -3.48 -3.36
N PRO A 209 9.07 -3.78 -4.24
CA PRO A 209 9.22 -3.05 -5.50
C PRO A 209 8.01 -3.18 -6.43
N MET A 210 7.39 -4.36 -6.46
CA MET A 210 6.20 -4.62 -7.28
C MET A 210 5.03 -3.70 -6.92
N ALA A 211 4.90 -3.29 -5.65
CA ALA A 211 3.79 -2.49 -5.18
C ALA A 211 3.84 -1.06 -5.75
N GLN A 212 5.01 -0.41 -5.74
CA GLN A 212 5.14 0.93 -6.33
C GLN A 212 5.02 0.88 -7.86
N GLN A 213 5.69 -0.08 -8.50
CA GLN A 213 5.62 -0.22 -9.96
C GLN A 213 4.19 -0.50 -10.45
N ALA A 214 3.40 -1.29 -9.71
CA ALA A 214 2.02 -1.54 -10.04
C ALA A 214 1.12 -0.28 -9.99
N ARG A 215 1.42 0.70 -9.13
CA ARG A 215 0.71 1.99 -9.14
C ARG A 215 0.95 2.75 -10.44
N HIS A 216 2.22 2.83 -10.86
CA HIS A 216 2.58 3.47 -12.13
C HIS A 216 1.98 2.72 -13.33
N ALA A 217 1.98 1.39 -13.28
CA ALA A 217 1.33 0.55 -14.29
C ALA A 217 -0.17 0.83 -14.41
N GLY A 218 -0.89 0.93 -13.29
CA GLY A 218 -2.32 1.26 -13.28
C GLY A 218 -2.60 2.63 -13.91
N ARG A 219 -1.78 3.64 -13.60
CA ARG A 219 -1.87 4.97 -14.23
C ARG A 219 -1.62 4.93 -15.73
N ALA A 220 -0.62 4.17 -16.17
CA ALA A 220 -0.31 3.98 -17.59
C ALA A 220 -1.43 3.30 -18.37
N LEU A 221 -2.03 2.25 -17.79
CA LEU A 221 -3.18 1.56 -18.37
C LEU A 221 -4.39 2.48 -18.50
N VAL A 222 -4.69 3.32 -17.49
CA VAL A 222 -5.77 4.31 -17.59
C VAL A 222 -5.47 5.38 -18.64
N ALA A 223 -4.23 5.87 -18.71
CA ALA A 223 -3.84 6.81 -19.76
C ALA A 223 -4.02 6.19 -21.17
N ARG A 224 -3.64 4.93 -21.36
CA ARG A 224 -3.85 4.20 -22.61
C ARG A 224 -5.33 3.94 -22.88
N ALA A 225 -6.14 3.64 -21.87
CA ALA A 225 -7.58 3.48 -22.00
C ALA A 225 -8.23 4.77 -22.53
N MET A 226 -7.85 5.94 -22.01
CA MET A 226 -8.37 7.21 -22.47
C MET A 226 -7.95 7.57 -23.90
N LEU A 227 -6.74 7.16 -24.32
CA LEU A 227 -6.30 7.26 -25.71
C LEU A 227 -7.17 6.40 -26.65
N ARG A 228 -7.35 5.13 -26.29
CA ARG A 228 -8.19 4.18 -27.05
C ARG A 228 -9.64 4.63 -27.13
N LEU A 229 -10.17 5.15 -26.02
CA LEU A 229 -11.51 5.70 -25.95
C LEU A 229 -11.69 6.89 -26.93
N LYS A 230 -10.68 7.75 -27.05
CA LYS A 230 -10.71 8.86 -28.02
C LYS A 230 -10.68 8.36 -29.47
N ALA A 231 -10.00 7.25 -29.73
CA ALA A 231 -9.93 6.60 -31.04
C ALA A 231 -11.20 5.80 -31.39
N GLY A 232 -12.15 5.65 -30.45
CA GLY A 232 -13.37 4.85 -30.64
C GLY A 232 -13.21 3.36 -30.32
N GLU A 233 -12.03 2.95 -29.83
CA GLU A 233 -11.67 1.59 -29.43
C GLU A 233 -12.19 1.31 -28.00
N ILE A 234 -13.51 1.31 -27.85
CA ILE A 234 -14.17 1.29 -26.54
C ILE A 234 -13.92 -0.01 -25.77
N ASP A 235 -13.93 -1.16 -26.44
CA ASP A 235 -13.78 -2.47 -25.79
C ASP A 235 -12.31 -2.70 -25.38
N GLU A 236 -11.36 -2.19 -26.16
CA GLU A 236 -9.93 -2.20 -25.85
C GLU A 236 -9.58 -1.21 -24.73
N ALA A 237 -10.26 -0.06 -24.68
CA ALA A 237 -10.17 0.87 -23.55
C ALA A 237 -10.69 0.22 -22.26
N TRP A 238 -11.84 -0.46 -22.34
CA TRP A 238 -12.38 -1.22 -21.21
C TRP A 238 -11.44 -2.36 -20.78
N GLY A 239 -10.81 -3.04 -21.73
CA GLY A 239 -9.83 -4.09 -21.44
C GLY A 239 -8.68 -3.61 -20.55
N ASP A 240 -8.19 -2.39 -20.77
CA ASP A 240 -7.15 -1.76 -19.96
C ASP A 240 -7.64 -1.39 -18.54
N VAL A 241 -8.84 -0.83 -18.43
CA VAL A 241 -9.43 -0.48 -17.12
C VAL A 241 -9.74 -1.74 -16.30
N LEU A 242 -10.26 -2.79 -16.96
CA LEU A 242 -10.50 -4.08 -16.32
C LEU A 242 -9.19 -4.75 -15.88
N ALA A 243 -8.10 -4.58 -16.64
CA ALA A 243 -6.77 -5.02 -16.23
C ALA A 243 -6.29 -4.28 -14.96
N CYS A 244 -6.59 -2.98 -14.80
CA CYS A 244 -6.31 -2.24 -13.56
C CYS A 244 -7.04 -2.84 -12.35
N HIS A 245 -8.34 -3.13 -12.47
CA HIS A 245 -9.11 -3.75 -11.38
C HIS A 245 -8.58 -5.13 -10.98
N ARG A 246 -8.16 -5.94 -11.96
CA ARG A 246 -7.54 -7.24 -11.69
C ARG A 246 -6.17 -7.08 -11.03
N LEU A 247 -5.35 -6.15 -11.51
CA LEU A 247 -4.05 -5.84 -10.93
C LEU A 247 -4.17 -5.35 -9.48
N ALA A 248 -5.16 -4.51 -9.17
CA ALA A 248 -5.46 -4.07 -7.81
C ALA A 248 -5.65 -5.24 -6.85
N ARG A 249 -6.47 -6.23 -7.23
CA ARG A 249 -6.74 -7.45 -6.46
C ARG A 249 -5.54 -8.36 -6.34
N LEU A 250 -4.74 -8.48 -7.41
CA LEU A 250 -3.51 -9.28 -7.42
C LEU A 250 -2.46 -8.71 -6.47
N ILE A 251 -2.14 -7.41 -6.58
CA ILE A 251 -1.18 -6.78 -5.66
C ILE A 251 -1.67 -6.87 -4.22
N ALA A 252 -2.96 -6.65 -3.98
CA ALA A 252 -3.55 -6.81 -2.67
C ALA A 252 -3.47 -8.25 -2.10
N GLN A 253 -3.04 -9.28 -2.85
CA GLN A 253 -2.75 -10.60 -2.26
C GLN A 253 -1.48 -10.60 -1.41
N GLY A 254 -0.64 -9.56 -1.52
CA GLY A 254 0.59 -9.42 -0.72
C GLY A 254 0.34 -9.48 0.80
N PRO A 255 1.33 -9.96 1.58
CA PRO A 255 1.16 -10.25 2.99
C PRO A 255 1.08 -9.02 3.90
N THR A 256 1.52 -7.82 3.46
CA THR A 256 1.55 -6.63 4.31
C THR A 256 0.38 -5.67 4.04
N ILE A 257 0.09 -4.78 5.00
CA ILE A 257 -0.88 -3.69 4.83
C ILE A 257 -0.54 -2.84 3.61
N ILE A 258 0.76 -2.63 3.32
CA ILE A 258 1.22 -1.74 2.25
C ILE A 258 0.69 -2.21 0.90
N GLU A 259 0.84 -3.49 0.55
CA GLU A 259 0.30 -4.01 -0.71
C GLU A 259 -1.24 -3.95 -0.76
N GLY A 260 -1.92 -4.14 0.38
CA GLY A 260 -3.37 -3.94 0.46
C GLY A 260 -3.79 -2.51 0.15
N LEU A 261 -3.11 -1.51 0.73
CA LEU A 261 -3.35 -0.09 0.49
C LEU A 261 -3.03 0.30 -0.96
N VAL A 262 -1.99 -0.29 -1.52
CA VAL A 262 -1.64 -0.13 -2.93
C VAL A 262 -2.76 -0.66 -3.83
N GLY A 263 -3.29 -1.84 -3.56
CA GLY A 263 -4.43 -2.39 -4.30
C GLY A 263 -5.65 -1.46 -4.26
N ILE A 264 -6.00 -0.93 -3.07
CA ILE A 264 -7.11 0.04 -2.91
C ILE A 264 -6.86 1.32 -3.73
N ALA A 265 -5.63 1.82 -3.75
CA ALA A 265 -5.29 3.00 -4.55
C ALA A 265 -5.45 2.74 -6.05
N ILE A 266 -5.05 1.56 -6.54
CA ILE A 266 -5.24 1.17 -7.95
C ILE A 266 -6.74 1.02 -8.27
N GLU A 267 -7.54 0.44 -7.37
CA GLU A 267 -9.01 0.35 -7.53
C GLU A 267 -9.64 1.74 -7.65
N GLY A 268 -9.19 2.71 -6.86
CA GLY A 268 -9.64 4.09 -6.98
C GLY A 268 -9.31 4.71 -8.34
N VAL A 269 -8.10 4.51 -8.84
CA VAL A 269 -7.71 4.97 -10.20
C VAL A 269 -8.59 4.34 -11.28
N ALA A 270 -8.87 3.04 -11.17
CA ALA A 270 -9.73 2.34 -12.12
C ALA A 270 -11.19 2.82 -12.06
N ALA A 271 -11.75 3.06 -10.87
CA ALA A 271 -13.12 3.56 -10.70
C ALA A 271 -13.34 4.95 -11.34
N HIS A 272 -12.34 5.83 -11.34
CA HIS A 272 -12.42 7.10 -12.07
C HIS A 272 -12.41 6.88 -13.60
N ALA A 273 -11.64 5.89 -14.08
CA ALA A 273 -11.63 5.52 -15.49
C ALA A 273 -12.96 4.86 -15.94
N ASP A 274 -13.61 4.08 -15.06
CA ASP A 274 -14.97 3.56 -15.29
C ASP A 274 -15.94 4.71 -15.57
N ALA A 275 -15.91 5.75 -14.73
CA ALA A 275 -16.75 6.94 -14.88
C ALA A 275 -16.45 7.70 -16.18
N ALA A 276 -15.17 7.83 -16.56
CA ALA A 276 -14.78 8.45 -17.82
C ALA A 276 -15.29 7.64 -19.05
N ILE A 277 -15.16 6.31 -19.03
CA ILE A 277 -15.70 5.43 -20.09
C ILE A 277 -17.23 5.52 -20.13
N ALA A 278 -17.89 5.46 -18.97
CA ALA A 278 -19.34 5.57 -18.84
C ALA A 278 -19.88 6.88 -19.43
N HIS A 279 -19.19 8.00 -19.19
CA HIS A 279 -19.62 9.30 -19.69
C HIS A 279 -19.27 9.52 -21.17
N HIS A 280 -18.03 9.27 -21.56
CA HIS A 280 -17.51 9.65 -22.88
C HIS A 280 -17.64 8.55 -23.93
N GLY A 281 -17.78 7.28 -23.54
CA GLY A 281 -17.75 6.15 -24.45
C GLY A 281 -18.98 5.97 -25.33
N GLY A 282 -20.03 6.78 -25.15
CA GLY A 282 -21.27 6.65 -25.93
C GLY A 282 -21.86 5.24 -25.86
N LEU A 283 -21.79 4.61 -24.68
CA LEU A 283 -22.14 3.20 -24.50
C LEU A 283 -23.61 2.95 -24.82
N SER A 284 -23.91 1.83 -25.49
CA SER A 284 -25.27 1.29 -25.48
C SER A 284 -25.61 0.74 -24.10
N ALA A 285 -26.90 0.65 -23.78
CA ALA A 285 -27.35 0.08 -22.51
C ALA A 285 -26.87 -1.37 -22.31
N GLU A 286 -26.83 -2.16 -23.39
CA GLU A 286 -26.29 -3.52 -23.37
C GLU A 286 -24.79 -3.54 -23.06
N ARG A 287 -24.00 -2.67 -23.70
CA ARG A 287 -22.55 -2.58 -23.47
C ARG A 287 -22.24 -2.15 -22.04
N ALA A 288 -22.96 -1.14 -21.53
CA ALA A 288 -22.81 -0.69 -20.15
C ALA A 288 -23.15 -1.79 -19.13
N ARG A 289 -24.23 -2.57 -19.37
CA ARG A 289 -24.58 -3.72 -18.53
C ARG A 289 -23.55 -4.85 -18.59
N ARG A 290 -22.95 -5.13 -19.76
CA ARG A 290 -21.84 -6.09 -19.91
C ARG A 290 -20.64 -5.67 -19.07
N PHE A 291 -20.22 -4.41 -19.16
CA PHE A 291 -19.11 -3.89 -18.36
C PHE A 291 -19.40 -3.96 -16.86
N ALA A 292 -20.63 -3.64 -16.44
CA ALA A 292 -21.03 -3.77 -15.03
C ALA A 292 -20.94 -5.23 -14.55
N GLU A 293 -21.29 -6.18 -15.42
CA GLU A 293 -21.17 -7.62 -15.15
C GLU A 293 -19.70 -8.08 -15.06
N ASP A 294 -18.82 -7.57 -15.91
CA ASP A 294 -17.38 -7.85 -15.83
C ASP A 294 -16.82 -7.45 -14.45
N LEU A 295 -17.19 -6.27 -13.94
CA LEU A 295 -16.80 -5.81 -12.61
C LEU A 295 -17.39 -6.68 -11.49
N ARG A 296 -18.65 -7.13 -11.61
CA ARG A 296 -19.28 -8.03 -10.62
C ARG A 296 -18.63 -9.40 -10.54
N ARG A 297 -18.06 -9.89 -11.65
CA ARG A 297 -17.38 -11.19 -11.72
C ARG A 297 -15.97 -11.18 -11.14
N LEU A 298 -15.41 -10.01 -10.86
CA LEU A 298 -14.10 -9.92 -10.23
C LEU A 298 -14.13 -10.54 -8.83
N PRO A 299 -13.04 -11.20 -8.39
CA PRO A 299 -12.97 -11.68 -7.02
C PRO A 299 -13.03 -10.50 -6.04
N PRO A 300 -13.48 -10.70 -4.79
CA PRO A 300 -13.46 -9.65 -3.80
C PRO A 300 -12.02 -9.17 -3.55
N MET A 301 -11.87 -7.90 -3.17
CA MET A 301 -10.58 -7.38 -2.72
C MET A 301 -10.10 -8.20 -1.51
N PRO A 302 -8.84 -8.68 -1.49
CA PRO A 302 -8.27 -9.34 -0.32
C PRO A 302 -8.41 -8.51 0.95
N LYS A 303 -8.79 -9.15 2.06
CA LYS A 303 -9.14 -8.46 3.30
C LYS A 303 -7.90 -7.98 4.04
N MET A 304 -8.04 -6.83 4.71
CA MET A 304 -6.97 -6.27 5.54
C MET A 304 -6.72 -7.09 6.80
N VAL A 305 -7.74 -7.77 7.32
CA VAL A 305 -7.60 -8.64 8.49
C VAL A 305 -6.60 -9.77 8.28
N ASP A 306 -6.46 -10.28 7.05
CA ASP A 306 -5.50 -11.34 6.75
C ASP A 306 -4.06 -10.83 6.89
N LYS A 307 -3.79 -9.59 6.46
CA LYS A 307 -2.48 -8.91 6.61
C LYS A 307 -2.18 -8.62 8.06
N ILE A 308 -3.18 -8.18 8.82
CA ILE A 308 -3.06 -7.93 10.27
C ILE A 308 -2.77 -9.23 11.02
N ARG A 309 -3.44 -10.32 10.64
CA ARG A 309 -3.29 -11.63 11.29
C ARG A 309 -1.89 -12.21 11.09
N THR A 310 -1.31 -12.07 9.90
CA THR A 310 -0.01 -12.67 9.58
C THR A 310 1.09 -11.62 9.40
N GLY A 311 1.09 -10.85 8.31
CA GLY A 311 2.19 -9.96 7.95
C GLY A 311 2.59 -8.98 9.04
N GLU A 312 1.62 -8.21 9.54
CA GLU A 312 1.89 -7.17 10.55
C GLU A 312 2.20 -7.77 11.91
N ARG A 313 1.49 -8.85 12.29
CA ARG A 313 1.81 -9.60 13.51
C ARG A 313 3.25 -10.11 13.46
N PHE A 314 3.65 -10.71 12.34
CA PHE A 314 4.99 -11.25 12.17
C PHE A 314 6.03 -10.14 12.16
N MET A 315 5.72 -8.98 11.58
CA MET A 315 6.57 -7.79 11.64
C MET A 315 6.85 -7.37 13.10
N PHE A 316 5.82 -7.29 13.93
CA PHE A 316 5.98 -6.96 15.34
C PHE A 316 6.83 -8.00 16.08
N LEU A 317 6.51 -9.28 15.92
CA LEU A 317 7.21 -10.37 16.62
C LEU A 317 8.66 -10.50 16.16
N ASP A 318 8.94 -10.25 14.88
CA ASP A 318 10.28 -10.21 14.31
C ASP A 318 11.10 -9.07 14.89
N ALA A 319 10.51 -7.87 15.03
CA ALA A 319 11.17 -6.73 15.68
C ALA A 319 11.57 -7.05 17.13
N VAL A 320 10.65 -7.66 17.91
CA VAL A 320 10.95 -8.09 19.29
C VAL A 320 12.05 -9.16 19.31
N SER A 321 11.97 -10.14 18.42
CA SER A 321 12.93 -11.23 18.31
C SER A 321 14.33 -10.73 17.92
N MET A 322 14.41 -9.74 17.03
CA MET A 322 15.67 -9.10 16.67
C MET A 322 16.30 -8.40 17.88
N MET A 323 15.53 -7.65 18.67
CA MET A 323 16.09 -7.00 19.86
C MET A 323 16.55 -8.01 20.93
N ALA A 324 15.87 -9.16 21.04
CA ALA A 324 16.32 -10.24 21.91
C ALA A 324 17.64 -10.87 21.45
N ARG A 325 17.86 -10.92 20.13
CA ARG A 325 19.08 -11.43 19.50
C ARG A 325 20.26 -10.47 19.59
N ARG A 326 20.06 -9.20 19.21
CA ARG A 326 21.11 -8.20 19.02
C ARG A 326 21.24 -7.20 20.17
N GLY A 327 20.30 -7.20 21.11
CA GLY A 327 20.25 -6.25 22.22
C GLY A 327 19.43 -4.99 21.90
N ALA A 328 19.18 -4.17 22.93
CA ALA A 328 18.30 -3.01 22.85
C ALA A 328 18.89 -1.78 22.14
N ALA A 329 20.16 -1.77 21.78
CA ALA A 329 20.74 -0.71 20.93
C ALA A 329 20.00 -0.59 19.59
N GLU A 330 19.36 -1.69 19.14
CA GLU A 330 18.50 -1.72 17.96
C GLU A 330 17.19 -0.92 18.10
N ILE A 331 16.75 -0.58 19.33
CA ILE A 331 15.56 0.27 19.55
C ILE A 331 15.77 1.63 18.87
N SER A 332 16.96 2.21 19.00
CA SER A 332 17.32 3.48 18.37
C SER A 332 17.34 3.39 16.84
N ARG A 333 17.68 2.23 16.28
CA ARG A 333 17.69 1.99 14.83
C ARG A 333 16.28 1.87 14.27
N LEU A 334 15.40 1.14 14.95
CA LEU A 334 13.98 1.03 14.60
C LEU A 334 13.23 2.36 14.71
N ALA A 335 13.64 3.23 15.64
CA ALA A 335 13.06 4.57 15.82
C ALA A 335 13.53 5.62 14.77
N GLY A 336 14.29 5.21 13.74
CA GLY A 336 14.63 6.08 12.61
C GLY A 336 15.99 6.78 12.67
N GLY A 337 16.87 6.44 13.64
CA GLY A 337 18.30 6.79 13.61
C GLY A 337 18.70 8.28 13.55
N GLY A 338 17.77 9.23 13.75
CA GLY A 338 18.03 10.68 13.67
C GLY A 338 17.99 11.40 15.03
N SER A 339 19.06 12.15 15.33
CA SER A 339 19.38 12.86 16.59
C SER A 339 19.44 11.96 17.84
N GLU A 340 20.27 12.33 18.82
CA GLU A 340 20.48 11.58 20.08
C GLU A 340 19.16 10.99 20.61
N ALA A 341 19.11 9.67 20.83
CA ALA A 341 17.95 9.01 21.37
C ALA A 341 17.48 9.75 22.64
N SER A 342 16.27 10.30 22.64
CA SER A 342 15.82 11.11 23.77
C SER A 342 15.60 10.26 25.03
N GLY A 343 16.11 10.76 26.17
CA GLY A 343 15.82 10.33 27.54
C GLY A 343 15.64 8.82 27.76
N LEU A 344 14.38 8.36 27.70
CA LEU A 344 13.98 6.98 28.03
C LEU A 344 14.46 5.94 26.99
N ILE A 345 14.54 6.28 25.70
CA ILE A 345 15.05 5.36 24.66
C ILE A 345 16.56 5.17 24.83
N ALA A 346 17.31 6.26 25.05
CA ALA A 346 18.73 6.18 25.38
C ALA A 346 18.97 5.42 26.69
N TRP A 347 18.16 5.68 27.73
CA TRP A 347 18.28 4.98 29.00
C TRP A 347 18.05 3.47 28.84
N LEU A 348 17.03 3.03 28.10
CA LEU A 348 16.80 1.62 27.82
C LEU A 348 17.93 1.03 26.96
N ALA A 349 18.31 1.68 25.86
CA ALA A 349 19.41 1.20 25.02
C ALA A 349 20.71 0.97 25.82
N ASN A 350 21.00 1.84 26.79
CA ASN A 350 22.18 1.77 27.65
C ASN A 350 22.03 0.88 28.90
N SER A 351 20.80 0.69 29.41
CA SER A 351 20.54 -0.04 30.67
C SER A 351 20.02 -1.46 30.48
N VAL A 352 19.54 -1.82 29.28
CA VAL A 352 18.99 -3.14 28.98
C VAL A 352 20.07 -4.23 28.95
N GLY A 353 21.33 -3.89 28.70
CA GLY A 353 22.44 -4.81 28.92
C GLY A 353 22.56 -5.25 30.39
N ALA A 354 22.23 -4.36 31.33
CA ALA A 354 22.26 -4.61 32.78
C ALA A 354 20.95 -5.22 33.31
N LEU A 355 19.81 -4.93 32.67
CA LEU A 355 18.49 -5.47 33.02
C LEU A 355 18.17 -6.67 32.12
N ALA A 356 18.34 -7.89 32.63
CA ALA A 356 17.99 -9.11 31.89
C ALA A 356 16.51 -9.13 31.49
N ILE A 357 16.14 -8.59 30.32
CA ILE A 357 14.74 -8.52 29.85
C ILE A 357 14.15 -9.93 29.70
N ASN A 358 12.89 -10.09 30.08
CA ASN A 358 12.07 -11.22 29.66
C ASN A 358 11.35 -10.87 28.34
N TRP A 359 11.93 -11.29 27.22
CA TRP A 359 11.40 -10.99 25.88
C TRP A 359 10.08 -11.68 25.56
N GLU A 360 9.65 -12.65 26.36
CA GLU A 360 8.35 -13.27 26.19
C GLU A 360 7.18 -12.33 26.58
N GLU A 361 7.40 -11.37 27.48
CA GLU A 361 6.38 -10.40 27.87
C GLU A 361 5.97 -9.46 26.71
N PRO A 362 6.90 -8.77 26.01
CA PRO A 362 6.55 -7.97 24.83
C PRO A 362 5.96 -8.80 23.69
N LEU A 363 6.43 -10.04 23.48
CA LEU A 363 5.86 -10.96 22.48
C LEU A 363 4.39 -11.30 22.76
N ARG A 364 4.07 -11.74 23.99
CA ARG A 364 2.70 -12.04 24.40
C ARG A 364 1.82 -10.79 24.33
N MET A 365 2.34 -9.63 24.71
CA MET A 365 1.65 -8.35 24.60
C MET A 365 1.28 -8.05 23.13
N GLY A 366 2.23 -8.19 22.21
CA GLY A 366 2.00 -8.03 20.77
C GLY A 366 0.89 -8.95 20.26
N ASN A 367 1.00 -10.25 20.52
CA ASN A 367 -0.02 -11.23 20.11
C ASN A 367 -1.41 -10.86 20.62
N ALA A 368 -1.53 -10.50 21.91
CA ALA A 368 -2.80 -10.09 22.49
C ALA A 368 -3.41 -8.87 21.78
N TRP A 369 -2.59 -7.87 21.41
CA TRP A 369 -3.07 -6.73 20.63
C TRP A 369 -3.53 -7.12 19.23
N TYR A 370 -2.76 -7.94 18.51
CA TYR A 370 -3.17 -8.39 17.19
C TYR A 370 -4.41 -9.28 17.23
N ASP A 371 -4.62 -10.06 18.29
CA ASP A 371 -5.86 -10.84 18.47
C ASP A 371 -7.07 -9.92 18.66
N ARG A 372 -6.93 -8.84 19.45
CA ARG A 372 -7.98 -7.81 19.57
C ARG A 372 -8.33 -7.16 18.24
N PHE A 373 -7.32 -6.82 17.42
CA PHE A 373 -7.57 -6.28 16.09
C PHE A 373 -8.27 -7.31 15.18
N VAL A 374 -7.80 -8.55 15.15
CA VAL A 374 -8.44 -9.61 14.34
C VAL A 374 -9.89 -9.84 14.77
N GLU A 375 -10.19 -9.83 16.07
CA GLU A 375 -11.55 -9.94 16.58
C GLU A 375 -12.41 -8.74 16.18
N ALA A 376 -11.87 -7.51 16.27
CA ALA A 376 -12.58 -6.31 15.86
C ALA A 376 -12.96 -6.36 14.37
N PHE A 377 -12.03 -6.74 13.49
CA PHE A 377 -12.30 -6.89 12.06
C PHE A 377 -13.26 -8.05 11.73
N ALA A 378 -13.42 -9.01 12.64
CA ALA A 378 -14.36 -10.12 12.49
C ALA A 378 -15.79 -9.81 12.97
N LYS A 379 -16.06 -8.60 13.50
CA LYS A 379 -17.41 -8.22 13.91
C LYS A 379 -18.38 -8.26 12.71
N PRO A 380 -19.62 -8.74 12.91
CA PRO A 380 -20.57 -8.97 11.83
C PRO A 380 -21.02 -7.67 11.13
N THR A 381 -21.05 -6.55 11.86
CA THR A 381 -21.46 -5.26 11.33
C THR A 381 -20.32 -4.25 11.35
N ARG A 382 -20.34 -3.31 10.39
CA ARG A 382 -19.37 -2.21 10.33
C ARG A 382 -19.42 -1.33 11.58
N ALA A 383 -20.62 -1.07 12.09
CA ALA A 383 -20.81 -0.29 13.32
C ALA A 383 -20.12 -0.96 14.52
N GLU A 384 -20.31 -2.26 14.73
CA GLU A 384 -19.63 -3.01 15.79
C GLU A 384 -18.12 -3.05 15.61
N ARG A 385 -17.63 -3.27 14.37
CA ARG A 385 -16.20 -3.21 14.05
C ARG A 385 -15.62 -1.84 14.40
N ASN A 386 -16.28 -0.76 13.99
CA ASN A 386 -15.79 0.60 14.19
C ASN A 386 -15.78 0.97 15.68
N ALA A 387 -16.82 0.60 16.44
CA ALA A 387 -16.85 0.78 17.89
C ALA A 387 -15.69 0.02 18.58
N ALA A 388 -15.45 -1.24 18.20
CA ALA A 388 -14.34 -2.02 18.72
C ALA A 388 -12.97 -1.41 18.37
N LEU A 389 -12.78 -0.95 17.14
CA LEU A 389 -11.53 -0.30 16.71
C LEU A 389 -11.30 1.05 17.38
N GLN A 390 -12.35 1.83 17.65
CA GLN A 390 -12.26 3.08 18.41
C GLN A 390 -11.80 2.82 19.85
N GLN A 391 -12.34 1.78 20.51
CA GLN A 391 -11.87 1.39 21.84
C GLN A 391 -10.41 0.94 21.82
N ILE A 392 -10.02 0.12 20.84
CA ILE A 392 -8.62 -0.30 20.66
C ILE A 392 -7.72 0.92 20.44
N GLU A 393 -8.11 1.88 19.62
CA GLU A 393 -7.35 3.11 19.37
C GLU A 393 -7.17 3.94 20.65
N ALA A 394 -8.22 4.09 21.46
CA ALA A 394 -8.15 4.77 22.75
C ALA A 394 -7.17 4.07 23.70
N ASP A 395 -7.19 2.74 23.75
CA ASP A 395 -6.29 1.95 24.57
C ASP A 395 -4.83 2.02 24.07
N VAL A 396 -4.60 2.01 22.75
CA VAL A 396 -3.27 2.20 22.16
C VAL A 396 -2.74 3.59 22.49
N LYS A 397 -3.58 4.65 22.43
CA LYS A 397 -3.20 6.00 22.86
C LYS A 397 -2.85 6.05 24.35
N HIS A 398 -3.58 5.31 25.18
CA HIS A 398 -3.25 5.19 26.61
C HIS A 398 -1.89 4.51 26.81
N VAL A 399 -1.64 3.39 26.11
CA VAL A 399 -0.33 2.73 26.13
C VAL A 399 0.79 3.63 25.62
N ALA A 400 0.55 4.43 24.57
CA ALA A 400 1.52 5.39 24.05
C ALA A 400 1.87 6.49 25.06
N ARG A 401 0.90 6.94 25.89
CA ARG A 401 1.18 7.85 27.01
C ARG A 401 2.04 7.17 28.08
N GLN A 402 1.71 5.94 28.47
CA GLN A 402 2.53 5.15 29.41
C GLN A 402 3.94 4.88 28.87
N ALA A 403 4.07 4.63 27.56
CA ALA A 403 5.35 4.41 26.90
C ALA A 403 6.28 5.64 26.98
N ARG A 404 5.71 6.85 27.09
CA ARG A 404 6.43 8.13 27.20
C ARG A 404 6.61 8.59 28.65
N ASP A 405 5.95 7.98 29.62
CA ASP A 405 6.00 8.38 31.03
C ASP A 405 7.27 7.84 31.73
N PHE A 406 8.35 8.61 31.62
CA PHE A 406 9.62 8.26 32.27
C PHE A 406 9.53 8.28 33.81
N LYS A 407 8.75 9.20 34.40
CA LYS A 407 8.63 9.31 35.86
C LYS A 407 7.88 8.14 36.45
N GLY A 408 6.74 7.78 35.85
CA GLY A 408 5.98 6.59 36.22
C GLY A 408 6.81 5.31 36.09
N PHE A 409 7.58 5.20 35.01
CA PHE A 409 8.50 4.08 34.82
C PHE A 409 9.58 3.98 35.91
N LEU A 410 10.23 5.10 36.29
CA LEU A 410 11.17 5.10 37.42
C LEU A 410 10.51 4.70 38.75
N GLY A 411 9.27 5.13 38.98
CA GLY A 411 8.47 4.70 40.14
C GLY A 411 8.16 3.18 40.13
N GLU A 412 7.81 2.63 38.96
CA GLU A 412 7.61 1.18 38.78
C GLU A 412 8.92 0.39 39.03
N LEU A 413 10.09 0.91 38.66
CA LEU A 413 11.37 0.26 38.95
C LEU A 413 11.67 0.18 40.46
N MET A 414 11.24 1.18 41.23
CA MET A 414 11.47 1.23 42.69
C MET A 414 10.48 0.37 43.47
N THR A 415 9.30 0.09 42.91
CA THR A 415 8.19 -0.60 43.60
C THR A 415 7.92 -2.01 43.09
N SER A 416 8.41 -2.37 41.91
CA SER A 416 8.23 -3.67 41.27
C SER A 416 9.58 -4.27 40.83
N SER A 417 9.58 -5.54 40.39
CA SER A 417 10.78 -6.17 39.84
C SER A 417 11.33 -5.37 38.65
N PRO A 418 12.58 -4.87 38.69
CA PRO A 418 13.17 -4.07 37.61
C PRO A 418 13.11 -4.76 36.24
N ARG A 419 13.32 -6.08 36.23
CA ARG A 419 13.19 -6.93 35.04
C ARG A 419 11.80 -6.87 34.44
N ARG A 420 10.75 -6.99 35.25
CA ARG A 420 9.35 -6.99 34.80
C ARG A 420 8.94 -5.62 34.27
N SER A 421 9.28 -4.55 35.01
CA SER A 421 8.97 -3.18 34.61
C SER A 421 9.65 -2.82 33.27
N ALA A 422 10.94 -3.18 33.11
CA ALA A 422 11.66 -2.97 31.85
C ALA A 422 11.07 -3.78 30.68
N SER A 423 10.74 -5.07 30.90
CA SER A 423 10.15 -5.94 29.87
C SER A 423 8.80 -5.41 29.38
N ARG A 424 7.95 -4.95 30.30
CA ARG A 424 6.67 -4.31 29.99
C ARG A 424 6.84 -2.99 29.25
N GLN A 425 7.80 -2.16 29.67
CA GLN A 425 8.03 -0.85 29.06
C GLN A 425 8.44 -0.98 27.59
N VAL A 426 9.31 -1.94 27.26
CA VAL A 426 9.67 -2.24 25.87
C VAL A 426 8.45 -2.67 25.05
N GLY A 427 7.58 -3.53 25.61
CA GLY A 427 6.32 -3.90 24.97
C GLY A 427 5.41 -2.70 24.67
N ARG A 428 5.21 -1.82 25.67
CA ARG A 428 4.41 -0.59 25.52
C ARG A 428 4.95 0.32 24.41
N MET A 429 6.28 0.46 24.32
CA MET A 429 6.92 1.26 23.28
C MET A 429 6.67 0.72 21.87
N LEU A 430 6.82 -0.58 21.68
CA LEU A 430 6.61 -1.21 20.37
C LEU A 430 5.14 -1.15 19.97
N VAL A 431 4.22 -1.34 20.92
CA VAL A 431 2.79 -1.13 20.69
C VAL A 431 2.54 0.32 20.23
N ALA A 432 3.13 1.30 20.94
CA ALA A 432 2.97 2.71 20.59
C ALA A 432 3.60 3.10 19.25
N LEU A 433 4.66 2.40 18.83
CA LEU A 433 5.37 2.67 17.58
C LEU A 433 4.70 2.00 16.37
N LEU A 434 4.28 0.74 16.49
CA LEU A 434 3.90 -0.10 15.34
C LEU A 434 2.39 -0.24 15.12
N LEU A 435 1.56 -0.05 16.15
CA LEU A 435 0.11 -0.33 16.05
C LEU A 435 -0.82 0.87 15.69
N PRO A 436 -0.46 2.16 15.87
CA PRO A 436 -1.40 3.27 15.61
C PRO A 436 -1.99 3.33 14.20
N ALA A 437 -1.32 2.75 13.20
CA ALA A 437 -1.76 2.76 11.81
C ALA A 437 -2.92 1.78 11.52
N ILE A 438 -3.14 0.76 12.35
CA ILE A 438 -4.07 -0.35 12.02
C ILE A 438 -5.53 0.12 11.95
N SER A 439 -5.97 1.03 12.82
CA SER A 439 -7.35 1.56 12.76
C SER A 439 -7.63 2.32 11.46
N SER A 440 -6.63 3.04 10.93
CA SER A 440 -6.75 3.73 9.64
C SER A 440 -6.89 2.78 8.45
N VAL A 441 -6.50 1.51 8.60
CA VAL A 441 -6.61 0.50 7.56
C VAL A 441 -8.05 0.06 7.34
N ALA A 442 -8.87 -0.02 8.39
CA ALA A 442 -10.30 -0.31 8.24
C ALA A 442 -10.99 0.75 7.38
N LYS A 443 -10.66 2.03 7.63
CA LYS A 443 -11.15 3.16 6.84
C LYS A 443 -10.70 3.08 5.37
N ALA A 444 -9.47 2.63 5.12
CA ALA A 444 -9.00 2.40 3.76
C ALA A 444 -9.77 1.26 3.08
N GLU A 445 -10.02 0.14 3.77
CA GLU A 445 -10.83 -0.98 3.24
C GLU A 445 -12.25 -0.53 2.89
N ASP A 446 -12.88 0.29 3.73
CA ASP A 446 -14.19 0.87 3.47
C ASP A 446 -14.18 1.79 2.24
N ARG A 447 -13.14 2.63 2.09
CA ARG A 447 -12.96 3.45 0.89
C ARG A 447 -12.75 2.61 -0.37
N GLY A 448 -12.08 1.47 -0.26
CA GLY A 448 -11.97 0.49 -1.36
C GLY A 448 -13.35 -0.06 -1.78
N ALA A 449 -14.24 -0.32 -0.83
CA ALA A 449 -15.61 -0.72 -1.13
C ALA A 449 -16.42 0.38 -1.83
N VAL A 450 -16.20 1.64 -1.44
CA VAL A 450 -16.80 2.81 -2.13
C VAL A 450 -16.34 2.88 -3.58
N TYR A 451 -15.05 2.70 -3.88
CA TYR A 451 -14.57 2.70 -5.27
C TYR A 451 -15.20 1.60 -6.12
N GLY A 452 -15.36 0.38 -5.58
CA GLY A 452 -16.08 -0.69 -6.26
C GLY A 452 -17.55 -0.35 -6.54
N ALA A 453 -18.22 0.34 -5.60
CA ALA A 453 -19.58 0.83 -5.79
C ALA A 453 -19.67 1.93 -6.85
N PHE A 454 -18.69 2.84 -6.90
CA PHE A 454 -18.62 3.89 -7.93
C PHE A 454 -18.58 3.32 -9.35
N GLY A 455 -17.76 2.30 -9.62
CA GLY A 455 -17.72 1.66 -10.94
C GLY A 455 -19.08 1.06 -11.35
N GLN A 456 -19.76 0.37 -10.43
CA GLN A 456 -21.11 -0.16 -10.69
C GLN A 456 -22.14 0.94 -10.97
N ILE A 457 -22.14 2.01 -10.18
CA ILE A 457 -23.08 3.12 -10.35
C ILE A 457 -22.80 3.88 -11.65
N ALA A 458 -21.53 4.12 -12.00
CA ALA A 458 -21.15 4.78 -13.25
C ALA A 458 -21.70 4.05 -14.47
N LEU A 459 -21.53 2.73 -14.52
CA LEU A 459 -22.01 1.91 -15.62
C LEU A 459 -23.55 1.81 -15.65
N ALA A 460 -24.21 1.77 -14.49
CA ALA A 460 -25.66 1.86 -14.40
C ALA A 460 -26.19 3.22 -14.90
N LEU A 461 -25.52 4.32 -14.57
CA LEU A 461 -25.84 5.67 -15.05
C LEU A 461 -25.65 5.79 -16.56
N ALA A 462 -24.60 5.18 -17.13
CA ALA A 462 -24.42 5.09 -18.58
C ALA A 462 -25.54 4.30 -19.26
N ALA A 463 -25.94 3.16 -18.69
CA ALA A 463 -27.04 2.35 -19.23
C ALA A 463 -28.37 3.12 -19.20
N TYR A 464 -28.67 3.83 -18.11
CA TYR A 464 -29.85 4.68 -18.02
C TYR A 464 -29.82 5.80 -19.07
N ARG A 465 -28.69 6.50 -19.18
CA ARG A 465 -28.52 7.59 -20.14
C ARG A 465 -28.65 7.13 -21.59
N ALA A 466 -28.17 5.93 -21.91
CA ALA A 466 -28.32 5.34 -23.24
C ALA A 466 -29.80 5.07 -23.61
N GLU A 467 -30.65 4.78 -22.61
CA GLU A 467 -32.07 4.51 -22.81
C GLU A 467 -32.94 5.78 -22.83
N HIS A 468 -32.56 6.81 -22.08
CA HIS A 468 -33.40 7.99 -21.84
C HIS A 468 -32.84 9.29 -22.46
N GLY A 469 -31.58 9.29 -22.93
CA GLY A 469 -30.89 10.46 -23.47
C GLY A 469 -30.27 11.38 -22.40
N GLU A 470 -30.62 11.21 -21.13
CA GLU A 470 -30.11 12.02 -20.01
C GLU A 470 -29.79 11.15 -18.78
N TYR A 471 -29.00 11.68 -17.84
CA TYR A 471 -28.82 11.07 -16.52
C TYR A 471 -30.16 11.06 -15.75
N PRO A 472 -30.34 10.21 -14.73
CA PRO A 472 -31.56 10.25 -13.91
C PRO A 472 -31.58 11.51 -13.01
N ALA A 473 -32.76 11.87 -12.51
CA ALA A 473 -32.92 12.91 -11.49
C ALA A 473 -32.38 12.46 -10.13
N ASP A 474 -32.47 11.16 -9.83
CA ASP A 474 -32.01 10.54 -8.59
C ASP A 474 -31.55 9.08 -8.82
N LEU A 475 -30.76 8.52 -7.89
CA LEU A 475 -30.25 7.14 -8.03
C LEU A 475 -31.34 6.06 -7.90
N ALA A 476 -32.51 6.34 -7.34
CA ALA A 476 -33.57 5.34 -7.19
C ALA A 476 -34.16 4.95 -8.56
N GLN A 477 -34.09 5.82 -9.56
CA GLN A 477 -34.48 5.49 -10.94
C GLN A 477 -33.59 4.42 -11.60
N LEU A 478 -32.44 4.09 -11.02
CA LEU A 478 -31.60 2.98 -11.47
C LEU A 478 -32.10 1.62 -10.95
N VAL A 479 -32.95 1.61 -9.93
CA VAL A 479 -33.44 0.40 -9.24
C VAL A 479 -34.82 0.00 -9.75
N PRO A 480 -35.14 -1.30 -9.94
CA PRO A 480 -34.25 -2.46 -9.82
C PRO A 480 -33.51 -2.81 -11.13
N LYS A 481 -33.75 -2.05 -12.21
CA LYS A 481 -33.36 -2.44 -13.58
C LYS A 481 -31.84 -2.48 -13.81
N HIS A 482 -31.14 -1.44 -13.36
CA HIS A 482 -29.70 -1.26 -13.60
C HIS A 482 -28.87 -1.54 -12.33
N LEU A 483 -29.47 -1.37 -11.15
CA LEU A 483 -28.91 -1.72 -9.84
C LEU A 483 -29.92 -2.51 -9.01
N ALA A 484 -29.47 -3.49 -8.23
CA ALA A 484 -30.33 -4.23 -7.30
C ALA A 484 -30.80 -3.34 -6.13
N ALA A 485 -29.89 -2.51 -5.60
CA ALA A 485 -30.15 -1.50 -4.59
C ALA A 485 -29.08 -0.40 -4.73
N ILE A 486 -29.33 0.77 -4.16
CA ILE A 486 -28.32 1.84 -4.10
C ILE A 486 -27.27 1.43 -3.07
N PRO A 487 -25.97 1.36 -3.43
CA PRO A 487 -24.92 1.04 -2.47
C PRO A 487 -24.84 2.07 -1.34
N GLU A 488 -24.60 1.59 -0.12
CA GLU A 488 -24.43 2.44 1.06
C GLU A 488 -23.01 3.03 1.14
N ASP A 489 -22.95 4.28 1.60
CA ASP A 489 -21.75 4.97 2.06
C ASP A 489 -21.37 4.46 3.47
N PRO A 490 -20.24 3.73 3.64
CA PRO A 490 -19.79 3.26 4.94
C PRO A 490 -19.50 4.36 5.96
N PHE A 491 -19.27 5.59 5.50
CA PHE A 491 -18.88 6.70 6.36
C PHE A 491 -20.07 7.53 6.84
N ALA A 492 -21.20 7.48 6.11
CA ALA A 492 -22.45 8.11 6.50
C ALA A 492 -23.50 7.14 7.04
N ASN A 493 -23.34 5.82 6.84
CA ASN A 493 -24.38 4.80 7.07
C ASN A 493 -25.71 5.18 6.37
N ALA A 494 -25.59 5.67 5.13
CA ALA A 494 -26.69 6.13 4.29
C ALA A 494 -26.37 5.80 2.82
N PRO A 495 -27.32 5.85 1.87
CA PRO A 495 -27.01 5.67 0.46
C PRO A 495 -25.92 6.63 -0.04
N LEU A 496 -25.10 6.19 -1.01
CA LEU A 496 -24.15 7.08 -1.69
C LEU A 496 -24.87 8.29 -2.28
N ARG A 497 -24.21 9.45 -2.24
CA ARG A 497 -24.79 10.72 -2.65
C ARG A 497 -24.64 10.92 -4.15
N TYR A 498 -25.61 11.60 -4.74
CA TYR A 498 -25.67 11.90 -6.16
C TYR A 498 -26.13 13.32 -6.39
N LYS A 499 -25.47 14.01 -7.32
CA LYS A 499 -25.85 15.35 -7.75
C LYS A 499 -25.79 15.47 -9.26
N ARG A 500 -26.87 15.98 -9.86
CA ARG A 500 -26.87 16.47 -11.24
C ARG A 500 -26.04 17.75 -11.34
N LYS A 501 -25.27 17.89 -12.40
CA LYS A 501 -24.43 19.06 -12.66
C LYS A 501 -24.42 19.41 -14.15
N GLY A 502 -25.28 20.35 -14.55
CA GLY A 502 -25.51 20.65 -15.96
C GLY A 502 -25.89 19.39 -16.75
N ALA A 503 -25.15 19.11 -17.82
CA ALA A 503 -25.32 17.89 -18.63
C ALA A 503 -24.69 16.63 -18.00
N GLY A 504 -23.97 16.76 -16.89
CA GLY A 504 -23.29 15.69 -16.18
C GLY A 504 -23.86 15.39 -14.80
N CYS A 505 -23.11 14.62 -14.03
CA CYS A 505 -23.38 14.31 -12.63
C CYS A 505 -22.11 13.95 -11.86
N LEU A 506 -22.23 13.89 -10.53
CA LEU A 506 -21.25 13.25 -9.65
C LEU A 506 -21.93 12.28 -8.69
N VAL A 507 -21.17 11.27 -8.26
CA VAL A 507 -21.53 10.34 -7.19
C VAL A 507 -20.40 10.37 -6.17
N TYR A 508 -20.71 10.50 -4.89
CA TYR A 508 -19.69 10.72 -3.87
C TYR A 508 -20.03 10.14 -2.49
N SER A 509 -18.99 10.02 -1.67
CA SER A 509 -19.02 9.59 -0.27
C SER A 509 -18.29 10.62 0.59
N VAL A 510 -18.78 10.82 1.82
CA VAL A 510 -18.22 11.78 2.79
C VAL A 510 -16.89 11.35 3.41
N ASN A 511 -16.43 10.15 3.07
CA ASN A 511 -15.11 9.62 3.43
C ASN A 511 -14.78 9.78 4.93
N VAL A 512 -13.50 9.98 5.28
CA VAL A 512 -13.03 9.73 6.65
C VAL A 512 -13.43 10.82 7.62
N ASN A 513 -13.59 12.07 7.17
CA ASN A 513 -13.98 13.18 8.03
C ASN A 513 -15.48 13.13 8.41
N GLY A 514 -16.31 12.41 7.63
CA GLY A 514 -17.75 12.24 7.85
C GLY A 514 -18.57 13.51 7.61
N LYS A 515 -17.96 14.55 7.07
CA LYS A 515 -18.55 15.84 6.73
C LYS A 515 -18.86 15.85 5.25
N ASP A 516 -20.03 16.37 4.88
CA ASP A 516 -20.38 16.55 3.47
C ASP A 516 -19.63 17.78 2.94
N ASP A 517 -18.60 17.55 2.12
CA ASP A 517 -17.85 18.59 1.43
C ASP A 517 -18.32 18.75 -0.03
N ASP A 518 -19.58 18.41 -0.30
CA ASP A 518 -20.26 18.50 -1.60
C ASP A 518 -19.58 17.72 -2.74
N GLY A 519 -18.83 16.67 -2.40
CA GLY A 519 -18.04 15.86 -3.34
C GLY A 519 -16.64 16.42 -3.60
N ALA A 520 -16.19 17.43 -2.83
CA ALA A 520 -14.87 18.00 -2.95
C ALA A 520 -13.82 17.25 -2.13
N SER A 521 -12.60 17.17 -2.67
CA SER A 521 -11.43 16.66 -1.97
C SER A 521 -10.38 17.75 -1.84
N PHE A 522 -9.27 17.43 -1.16
CA PHE A 522 -8.12 18.32 -1.01
C PHE A 522 -7.70 19.03 -2.32
N SER A 523 -7.66 18.29 -3.43
CA SER A 523 -7.16 18.76 -4.72
C SER A 523 -8.20 18.82 -5.84
N VAL A 524 -9.45 18.44 -5.58
CA VAL A 524 -10.52 18.41 -6.60
C VAL A 524 -11.73 19.17 -6.09
N ASN A 525 -12.07 20.25 -6.80
CA ASN A 525 -13.30 21.00 -6.60
C ASN A 525 -14.33 20.60 -7.67
N PRO A 526 -15.52 20.10 -7.30
CA PRO A 526 -16.58 19.80 -8.26
C PRO A 526 -16.92 20.98 -9.16
N ASP A 527 -16.82 22.22 -8.68
CA ASP A 527 -17.19 23.44 -9.42
C ASP A 527 -16.15 23.89 -10.45
N GLY A 528 -14.99 23.22 -10.47
CA GLY A 528 -13.89 23.50 -11.40
C GLY A 528 -13.00 24.67 -10.96
N ASP A 529 -13.27 25.30 -9.82
CA ASP A 529 -12.44 26.41 -9.34
C ASP A 529 -11.09 25.89 -8.84
N GLU A 530 -10.01 26.59 -9.20
CA GLU A 530 -8.66 26.26 -8.74
C GLU A 530 -8.47 26.56 -7.24
N GLY A 531 -7.75 25.67 -6.56
CA GLY A 531 -7.36 25.86 -5.16
C GLY A 531 -7.48 24.58 -4.33
N TYR A 532 -6.67 24.51 -3.28
CA TYR A 532 -6.74 23.42 -2.32
C TYR A 532 -7.86 23.66 -1.31
N ARG A 533 -8.63 22.62 -0.98
CA ARG A 533 -9.60 22.62 0.12
C ARG A 533 -9.04 21.78 1.27
N PRO A 534 -8.25 22.38 2.19
CA PRO A 534 -7.45 21.63 3.16
C PRO A 534 -8.27 20.72 4.08
N ASP A 535 -9.53 21.06 4.32
CA ASP A 535 -10.43 20.32 5.21
C ASP A 535 -11.31 19.30 4.47
N ALA A 536 -11.33 19.34 3.14
CA ALA A 536 -12.22 18.52 2.32
C ALA A 536 -11.59 17.15 2.02
N ASP A 537 -12.31 16.07 2.31
CA ASP A 537 -11.82 14.72 2.08
C ASP A 537 -12.79 13.78 1.35
N ASP A 538 -13.93 14.27 0.83
CA ASP A 538 -14.85 13.46 0.05
C ASP A 538 -14.12 12.74 -1.10
N VAL A 539 -14.62 11.55 -1.41
CA VAL A 539 -14.22 10.83 -2.64
C VAL A 539 -15.41 10.82 -3.59
N ALA A 540 -15.15 11.14 -4.85
CA ALA A 540 -16.19 11.29 -5.85
C ALA A 540 -15.74 10.77 -7.22
N ILE A 541 -16.68 10.20 -7.97
CA ILE A 541 -16.55 10.07 -9.42
C ILE A 541 -17.36 11.15 -10.10
N PHE A 542 -16.86 11.61 -11.24
CA PHE A 542 -17.43 12.71 -12.01
C PHE A 542 -17.71 12.25 -13.44
N MET A 543 -18.87 12.62 -13.98
CA MET A 543 -19.30 12.26 -15.33
C MET A 543 -19.87 13.51 -16.04
N PRO A 544 -19.03 14.36 -16.65
CA PRO A 544 -17.58 14.21 -16.85
C PRO A 544 -16.74 14.78 -15.68
N TRP A 545 -15.43 14.53 -15.70
CA TRP A 545 -14.47 15.18 -14.81
C TRP A 545 -14.56 16.72 -14.89
N PRO A 546 -14.51 17.45 -13.75
CA PRO A 546 -14.60 18.90 -13.76
C PRO A 546 -13.41 19.51 -14.52
N GLU A 547 -13.70 20.38 -15.49
CA GLU A 547 -12.66 21.16 -16.16
C GLU A 547 -12.22 22.30 -15.23
N LYS A 548 -10.90 22.46 -15.05
CA LYS A 548 -10.33 23.61 -14.33
C LYS A 548 -10.66 24.88 -15.11
N LYS A 549 -11.28 25.84 -14.43
CA LYS A 549 -11.70 27.13 -15.01
C LYS A 549 -10.57 28.15 -15.04
#